data_AF-A0A1B9I0G9-F1
#
_entry.id   AF-A0A1B9I0G9-F1
#
_cell.length_a   1.000
_cell.length_b   1.000
_cell.length_c   1.000
_cell.angle_alpha   90.00
_cell.angle_beta   90.00
_cell.angle_gamma   90.00
#
_symmetry.space_group_name_H-M   'P 1'
#
loop_
_entity.id
_entity.type
_entity.pdbx_description
1 polymer ?
#
loop_
_entity_poly.entity_id
_entity_poly.type
_entity_poly.pdbx_seq_one_letter_code
_entity_poly.pdbx_strand_id
1 'polypeptide(L)'
;MIGSIIAFTTLLYIIGSPIIIPRLKRRFGVRKSLTITVITIPIEALIIPIAQWCARVGRVWTWVILLFVQLPLKNFHQMGWPMNDHLNTACFDDYPHLVATGSAITLIAGASGRAFGPAIAGWLFSISTEYPLRSFGRQVSWISLFLMTLPPVILSLYIPDGLTRENLPEDSEEDDANNPLLARRLSIE
;
A
#
# COMPACT_ATOMS: atom_id res chain seq x y z
N MET A 1 12.37 22.98 8.65
CA MET A 1 12.90 21.70 9.17
C MET A 1 12.04 20.50 8.78
N ILE A 2 10.76 20.42 9.19
CA ILE A 2 9.89 19.26 8.86
C ILE A 2 9.75 19.04 7.35
N GLY A 3 9.56 20.11 6.57
CA GLY A 3 9.47 20.02 5.11
C GLY A 3 10.73 19.40 4.47
N SER A 4 11.91 19.76 4.97
CA SER A 4 13.19 19.21 4.48
C SER A 4 13.31 17.71 4.78
N ILE A 5 12.87 17.28 5.96
CA ILE A 5 12.85 15.85 6.34
C ILE A 5 11.91 15.09 5.39
N ILE A 6 10.69 15.60 5.17
CA ILE A 6 9.72 14.96 4.27
C ILE A 6 10.26 14.89 2.83
N ALA A 7 10.87 15.97 2.33
CA ALA A 7 11.46 16.01 1.00
C ALA A 7 12.60 14.97 0.86
N PHE A 8 13.50 14.91 1.84
CA PHE A 8 14.59 13.93 1.86
C PHE A 8 14.07 12.49 1.92
N THR A 9 13.10 12.22 2.79
CA THR A 9 12.44 10.92 2.90
C THR A 9 11.77 10.50 1.59
N THR A 10 11.10 11.44 0.91
CA THR A 10 10.47 11.21 -0.40
C THR A 10 11.51 10.92 -1.47
N LEU A 11 12.63 11.63 -1.46
CA LEU A 11 13.76 11.37 -2.37
C LEU A 11 14.32 9.95 -2.15
N LEU A 12 14.51 9.54 -0.90
CA LEU A 12 14.94 8.18 -0.58
C LEU A 12 13.94 7.11 -1.07
N TYR A 13 12.65 7.38 -0.96
CA TYR A 13 11.61 6.50 -1.50
C TYR A 13 11.69 6.40 -3.04
N ILE A 14 11.83 7.53 -3.75
CA ILE A 14 11.93 7.56 -5.21
C ILE A 14 13.15 6.77 -5.69
N ILE A 15 14.29 6.89 -5.01
CA ILE A 15 15.53 6.19 -5.36
C ILE A 15 15.50 4.72 -4.93
N GLY A 16 14.92 4.43 -3.77
CA GLY A 16 14.91 3.09 -3.16
C GLY A 16 13.85 2.16 -3.76
N SER A 17 12.70 2.69 -4.18
CA SER A 17 11.59 1.88 -4.67
C SER A 17 11.93 1.02 -5.89
N PRO A 18 12.65 1.48 -6.94
CA PRO A 18 13.03 0.64 -8.09
C PRO A 18 13.96 -0.52 -7.72
N ILE A 19 14.63 -0.45 -6.56
CA ILE A 19 15.56 -1.47 -6.08
C ILE A 19 14.86 -2.47 -5.16
N ILE A 20 14.00 -1.98 -4.27
CA ILE A 20 13.34 -2.77 -3.23
C ILE A 20 12.17 -3.57 -3.82
N ILE A 21 11.37 -2.94 -4.68
CA ILE A 21 10.17 -3.54 -5.29
C ILE A 21 10.49 -4.83 -6.05
N PRO A 22 11.44 -4.87 -7.01
CA PRO A 22 11.73 -6.09 -7.75
C PRO A 22 12.26 -7.20 -6.85
N ARG A 23 13.04 -6.85 -5.82
CA ARG A 23 13.55 -7.82 -4.84
C ARG A 23 12.43 -8.43 -4.00
N LEU A 24 11.47 -7.62 -3.58
CA LEU A 24 10.32 -8.09 -2.81
C LEU A 24 9.45 -9.02 -3.69
N LYS A 25 9.14 -8.58 -4.91
CA LYS A 25 8.38 -9.33 -5.91
C LYS A 25 9.02 -10.68 -6.23
N ARG A 26 10.32 -10.71 -6.54
CA ARG A 26 11.06 -11.96 -6.83
C ARG A 26 11.07 -12.93 -5.65
N ARG A 27 11.11 -12.42 -4.41
CA ARG A 27 11.21 -13.27 -3.21
C ARG A 27 9.88 -13.81 -2.73
N PHE A 28 8.81 -13.01 -2.80
CA PHE A 28 7.52 -13.33 -2.18
C PHE A 28 6.37 -13.45 -3.19
N GLY A 29 6.55 -13.02 -4.43
CA GLY A 29 5.48 -12.86 -5.42
C GLY A 29 4.70 -11.56 -5.22
N VAL A 30 3.88 -11.18 -6.21
CA VAL A 30 3.15 -9.90 -6.23
C VAL A 30 2.16 -9.80 -5.06
N ARG A 31 1.31 -10.83 -4.87
CA ARG A 31 0.29 -10.87 -3.81
C ARG A 31 0.89 -10.66 -2.42
N LYS A 32 1.87 -11.49 -2.04
CA LYS A 32 2.48 -11.42 -0.70
C LYS A 32 3.25 -10.11 -0.53
N SER A 33 3.92 -9.63 -1.56
CA SER A 33 4.60 -8.33 -1.54
C SER A 33 3.63 -7.18 -1.25
N LEU A 34 2.48 -7.15 -1.95
CA LEU A 34 1.43 -6.16 -1.71
C LEU A 34 0.82 -6.30 -0.31
N THR A 35 0.55 -7.53 0.14
CA THR A 35 0.01 -7.77 1.50
C THR A 35 0.99 -7.25 2.57
N ILE A 36 2.29 -7.51 2.40
CA ILE A 36 3.35 -7.07 3.31
C ILE A 36 3.47 -5.53 3.32
N THR A 37 3.29 -4.84 2.20
CA THR A 37 3.32 -3.37 2.17
C THR A 37 2.02 -2.74 2.67
N VAL A 38 0.87 -3.42 2.53
CA VAL A 38 -0.42 -2.92 3.03
C VAL A 38 -0.56 -3.14 4.54
N ILE A 39 -0.01 -4.23 5.10
CA ILE A 39 -0.06 -4.47 6.55
C ILE A 39 0.80 -3.47 7.35
N THR A 40 1.75 -2.79 6.73
CA THR A 40 2.48 -1.70 7.41
C THR A 40 1.61 -0.50 7.76
N ILE A 41 0.48 -0.29 7.08
CA ILE A 41 -0.44 0.84 7.33
C ILE A 41 -1.09 0.75 8.73
N PRO A 42 -1.74 -0.35 9.14
CA PRO A 42 -2.27 -0.46 10.50
C PRO A 42 -1.17 -0.42 11.57
N ILE A 43 0.02 -0.93 11.27
CA ILE A 43 1.17 -0.85 12.19
C ILE A 43 1.57 0.60 12.42
N GLU A 44 1.65 1.42 11.36
CA GLU A 44 1.89 2.86 11.47
C GLU A 44 0.85 3.57 12.34
N ALA A 45 -0.43 3.24 12.17
CA ALA A 45 -1.51 3.82 12.97
C ALA A 45 -1.34 3.53 14.47
N LEU A 46 -0.90 2.32 14.83
CA LEU A 46 -0.67 1.91 16.22
C LEU A 46 0.61 2.50 16.84
N ILE A 47 1.60 2.87 16.01
CA ILE A 47 2.82 3.53 16.50
C ILE A 47 2.55 4.92 17.05
N ILE A 48 1.51 5.61 16.57
CA ILE A 48 1.24 6.98 16.97
C ILE A 48 0.84 7.09 18.45
N PRO A 49 -0.09 6.28 18.99
CA PRO A 49 -0.34 6.19 20.44
C PRO A 49 0.94 5.93 21.26
N ILE A 50 1.83 5.06 20.76
CA ILE A 50 3.11 4.76 21.41
C ILE A 50 4.01 6.01 21.40
N ALA A 51 4.12 6.71 20.28
CA ALA A 51 4.87 7.96 20.17
C ALA A 51 4.33 9.05 21.11
N GLN A 52 3.01 9.15 21.26
CA GLN A 52 2.35 10.05 22.21
C GLN A 52 2.64 9.67 23.66
N TRP A 53 2.73 8.38 23.97
CA TRP A 53 3.14 7.91 25.29
C TRP A 53 4.61 8.24 25.57
N CYS A 54 5.52 7.99 24.63
CA CYS A 54 6.94 8.33 24.75
C CYS A 54 7.20 9.84 24.86
N ALA A 55 6.34 10.67 24.25
CA ALA A 55 6.40 12.13 24.42
C ALA A 55 6.27 12.57 25.89
N ARG A 56 5.68 11.74 26.75
CA ARG A 56 5.58 12.00 28.19
C ARG A 56 6.90 11.78 28.91
N VAL A 57 7.73 10.86 28.42
CA VAL A 57 9.05 10.55 29.00
C VAL A 57 10.08 11.58 28.54
N GLY A 58 9.99 12.02 27.29
CA GLY A 58 10.82 13.10 26.79
C GLY A 58 10.66 13.34 25.30
N ARG A 59 10.84 14.60 24.89
CA ARG A 59 10.70 15.03 23.49
C ARG A 59 11.65 14.29 22.53
N VAL A 60 12.84 13.90 23.01
CA VAL A 60 13.84 13.17 22.20
C VAL A 60 13.28 11.81 21.76
N TRP A 61 12.59 11.08 22.65
CA TRP A 61 12.03 9.78 22.34
C TRP A 61 10.92 9.84 21.29
N THR A 62 10.13 10.91 21.28
CA THR A 62 9.16 11.14 20.21
C THR A 62 9.86 11.28 18.86
N TRP A 63 10.93 12.07 18.78
CA TRP A 63 11.68 12.20 17.53
C TRP A 63 12.33 10.89 17.10
N VAL A 64 12.85 10.10 18.04
CA VAL A 64 13.42 8.78 17.72
C VAL A 64 12.36 7.88 17.09
N ILE A 65 11.17 7.77 17.68
CA ILE A 65 10.10 6.93 17.15
C ILE A 65 9.61 7.45 15.79
N LEU A 66 9.37 8.76 15.68
CA LEU A 66 8.88 9.34 14.43
C LEU A 66 9.90 9.18 13.30
N LEU A 67 11.19 9.42 13.55
CA LEU A 67 12.22 9.42 12.52
C LEU A 67 12.73 8.02 12.15
N PHE A 68 12.94 7.14 13.14
CA PHE A 68 13.57 5.84 12.90
C PHE A 68 12.57 4.69 12.79
N VAL A 69 11.32 4.86 13.22
CA VAL A 69 10.31 3.81 13.11
C VAL A 69 9.22 4.23 12.13
N GLN A 70 8.60 5.39 12.33
CA GLN A 70 7.44 5.78 11.52
C GLN A 70 7.82 6.18 10.08
N LEU A 71 8.92 6.93 9.87
CA LEU A 71 9.32 7.31 8.51
C LEU A 71 9.72 6.11 7.62
N PRO A 72 10.53 5.14 8.09
CA PRO A 72 10.83 3.96 7.27
C PRO A 72 9.60 3.13 6.95
N LEU A 73 8.68 2.95 7.92
CA LEU A 73 7.42 2.26 7.67
C LEU A 73 6.59 3.00 6.63
N LYS A 74 6.44 4.32 6.77
CA LYS A 74 5.72 5.17 5.81
C LYS A 74 6.27 5.00 4.39
N ASN A 75 7.58 5.03 4.24
CA ASN A 75 8.23 4.81 2.95
C ASN A 75 7.96 3.41 2.38
N PHE A 76 7.93 2.40 3.25
CA PHE A 76 7.67 1.03 2.85
C PHE A 76 6.20 0.82 2.44
N HIS A 77 5.24 1.36 3.21
CA HIS A 77 3.83 1.42 2.86
C HIS A 77 3.62 2.10 1.51
N GLN A 78 4.31 3.22 1.22
CA GLN A 78 4.16 3.92 -0.06
C GLN A 78 4.47 3.03 -1.28
N MET A 79 5.26 1.96 -1.12
CA MET A 79 5.49 0.97 -2.18
C MET A 79 4.25 0.14 -2.51
N GLY A 80 3.21 0.16 -1.68
CA GLY A 80 1.91 -0.43 -1.96
C GLY A 80 1.25 0.14 -3.22
N TRP A 81 1.51 1.42 -3.54
CA TRP A 81 0.98 2.02 -4.77
C TRP A 81 1.55 1.37 -6.05
N PRO A 82 2.87 1.37 -6.31
CA PRO A 82 3.42 0.70 -7.49
C PRO A 82 3.19 -0.82 -7.48
N MET A 83 3.10 -1.46 -6.31
CA MET A 83 2.68 -2.87 -6.21
C MET A 83 1.24 -3.08 -6.70
N ASN A 84 0.33 -2.18 -6.35
CA ASN A 84 -1.04 -2.21 -6.83
C ASN A 84 -1.10 -1.95 -8.34
N ASP A 85 -0.28 -1.06 -8.88
CA ASP A 85 -0.20 -0.82 -10.33
C ASP A 85 0.26 -2.09 -11.08
N HIS A 86 1.26 -2.82 -10.56
CA HIS A 86 1.68 -4.10 -11.13
C HIS A 86 0.56 -5.16 -11.10
N LEU A 87 -0.20 -5.22 -10.00
CA LEU A 87 -1.34 -6.13 -9.89
C LEU A 87 -2.44 -5.74 -10.88
N ASN A 88 -2.73 -4.45 -11.01
CA ASN A 88 -3.73 -3.95 -11.93
C ASN A 88 -3.38 -4.31 -13.38
N THR A 89 -2.12 -4.15 -13.80
CA THR A 89 -1.68 -4.61 -15.13
C THR A 89 -1.90 -6.11 -15.29
N ALA A 90 -1.52 -6.92 -14.31
CA ALA A 90 -1.68 -8.38 -14.34
C ALA A 90 -3.15 -8.83 -14.50
N CYS A 91 -4.09 -8.10 -13.88
CA CYS A 91 -5.53 -8.37 -14.02
C CYS A 91 -6.06 -8.19 -15.46
N PHE A 92 -5.34 -7.46 -16.31
CA PHE A 92 -5.72 -7.17 -17.69
C PHE A 92 -4.72 -7.75 -18.70
N ASP A 93 -3.86 -8.71 -18.31
CA ASP A 93 -2.86 -9.32 -19.20
C ASP A 93 -3.51 -9.94 -20.46
N ASP A 94 -4.71 -10.51 -20.35
CA ASP A 94 -5.46 -11.07 -21.49
C ASP A 94 -6.21 -10.02 -22.33
N TYR A 95 -6.35 -8.79 -21.82
CA TYR A 95 -7.10 -7.69 -22.46
C TYR A 95 -6.31 -6.38 -22.37
N PRO A 96 -5.20 -6.23 -23.11
CA PRO A 96 -4.28 -5.11 -22.96
C PRO A 96 -4.92 -3.74 -23.26
N HIS A 97 -5.95 -3.71 -24.11
CA HIS A 97 -6.70 -2.48 -24.42
C HIS A 97 -7.51 -1.95 -23.22
N LEU A 98 -7.77 -2.77 -22.20
CA LEU A 98 -8.49 -2.38 -20.98
C LEU A 98 -7.58 -1.93 -19.82
N VAL A 99 -6.25 -2.11 -19.93
CA VAL A 99 -5.27 -1.71 -18.90
C VAL A 99 -5.38 -0.22 -18.58
N ALA A 100 -5.63 0.61 -19.60
CA ALA A 100 -5.83 2.05 -19.42
C ALA A 100 -7.07 2.35 -18.55
N THR A 101 -8.17 1.62 -18.76
CA THR A 101 -9.39 1.75 -17.98
C THR A 101 -9.18 1.31 -16.53
N GLY A 102 -8.52 0.17 -16.30
CA GLY A 102 -8.16 -0.28 -14.95
C GLY A 102 -7.28 0.74 -14.19
N SER A 103 -6.30 1.31 -14.89
CA SER A 103 -5.43 2.35 -14.35
C SER A 103 -6.21 3.62 -14.02
N ALA A 104 -7.14 4.05 -14.88
CA ALA A 104 -8.01 5.19 -14.63
C ALA A 104 -8.89 4.99 -13.39
N ILE A 105 -9.48 3.80 -13.21
CA ILE A 105 -10.27 3.46 -12.03
C ILE A 105 -9.41 3.56 -10.76
N THR A 106 -8.21 2.98 -10.77
CA THR A 106 -7.26 3.02 -9.65
C THR A 106 -6.87 4.47 -9.30
N LEU A 107 -6.63 5.31 -10.32
CA LEU A 107 -6.31 6.72 -10.13
C LEU A 107 -7.47 7.51 -9.53
N ILE A 108 -8.71 7.29 -9.99
CA ILE A 108 -9.91 7.92 -9.44
C ILE A 108 -10.12 7.53 -7.97
N ALA A 109 -9.99 6.24 -7.66
CA ALA A 109 -10.09 5.74 -6.30
C ALA A 109 -9.02 6.37 -5.39
N GLY A 110 -7.77 6.41 -5.84
CA GLY A 110 -6.68 7.04 -5.09
C GLY A 110 -6.82 8.56 -4.94
N ALA A 111 -7.31 9.26 -5.97
CA ALA A 111 -7.59 10.69 -5.90
C ALA A 111 -8.71 11.00 -4.89
N SER A 112 -9.77 10.20 -4.91
CA SER A 112 -10.87 10.29 -3.95
C SER A 112 -10.36 10.06 -2.52
N GLY A 113 -9.56 9.02 -2.29
CA GLY A 113 -8.93 8.75 -1.00
C GLY A 113 -8.07 9.91 -0.50
N ARG A 114 -7.28 10.54 -1.38
CA ARG A 114 -6.46 11.72 -1.04
C ARG A 114 -7.29 12.98 -0.78
N ALA A 115 -8.44 13.14 -1.43
CA ALA A 115 -9.33 14.27 -1.23
C ALA A 115 -10.12 14.16 0.08
N PHE A 116 -10.74 13.01 0.34
CA PHE A 116 -11.58 12.79 1.52
C PHE A 116 -10.79 12.41 2.77
N GLY A 117 -9.63 11.75 2.61
CA GLY A 117 -8.81 11.25 3.71
C GLY A 117 -8.46 12.31 4.75
N PRO A 118 -7.86 13.47 4.37
CA PRO A 118 -7.55 14.54 5.31
C PRO A 118 -8.77 15.15 5.99
N ALA A 119 -9.91 15.24 5.28
CA ALA A 119 -11.15 15.77 5.85
C ALA A 119 -11.70 14.84 6.94
N ILE A 120 -11.80 13.54 6.65
CA ILE A 120 -12.26 12.53 7.61
C ILE A 120 -11.30 12.42 8.80
N ALA A 121 -10.00 12.34 8.54
CA ALA A 121 -8.98 12.25 9.59
C ALA A 121 -8.96 13.51 10.47
N GLY A 122 -9.09 14.69 9.87
CA GLY A 122 -9.15 15.96 10.60
C GLY A 122 -10.39 16.07 11.47
N TRP A 123 -11.55 15.66 10.95
CA TRP A 123 -12.80 15.63 11.71
C TRP A 123 -12.73 14.65 12.90
N LEU A 124 -12.25 13.42 12.69
CA LEU A 124 -12.04 12.44 13.76
C LEU A 124 -11.04 12.93 14.81
N PHE A 125 -9.95 13.57 14.36
CA PHE A 125 -8.97 14.16 15.26
C PHE A 125 -9.59 15.29 16.08
N SER A 126 -10.38 16.18 15.47
CA SER A 126 -11.10 17.26 16.15
C SER A 126 -11.96 16.73 17.29
N ILE A 127 -12.80 15.72 17.04
CA ILE A 127 -13.62 15.08 18.08
C ILE A 127 -12.73 14.52 19.20
N SER A 128 -11.62 13.86 18.86
CA SER A 128 -10.71 13.31 19.87
C SER A 128 -10.08 14.38 20.77
N THR A 129 -10.01 15.65 20.31
CA THR A 129 -9.41 16.72 21.09
C THR A 129 -10.28 17.25 22.23
N GLU A 130 -11.60 17.01 22.19
CA GLU A 130 -12.55 17.40 23.25
C GLU A 130 -12.33 16.59 24.53
N TYR A 131 -11.71 15.42 24.41
CA TYR A 131 -11.45 14.54 25.54
C TYR A 131 -10.12 14.87 26.24
N PRO A 132 -10.02 14.63 27.57
CA PRO A 132 -8.78 14.81 28.31
C PRO A 132 -7.63 13.98 27.73
N LEU A 133 -6.41 14.51 27.80
CA LEU A 133 -5.18 13.91 27.23
C LEU A 133 -4.91 12.45 27.64
N ARG A 134 -5.41 12.02 28.79
CA ARG A 134 -5.20 10.68 29.38
C ARG A 134 -6.40 9.74 29.23
N SER A 135 -7.46 10.20 28.57
CA SER A 135 -8.68 9.41 28.39
C SER A 135 -8.58 8.53 27.14
N PHE A 136 -9.39 7.47 27.13
CA PHE A 136 -9.61 6.65 25.94
C PHE A 136 -10.17 7.46 24.77
N GLY A 137 -11.00 8.47 25.04
CA GLY A 137 -11.54 9.38 24.04
C GLY A 137 -10.47 10.10 23.20
N ARG A 138 -9.30 10.38 23.79
CA ARG A 138 -8.17 10.98 23.06
C ARG A 138 -7.54 10.05 22.02
N GLN A 139 -7.73 8.74 22.16
CA GLN A 139 -7.19 7.71 21.26
C GLN A 139 -8.17 7.31 20.15
N VAL A 140 -9.41 7.81 20.18
CA VAL A 140 -10.48 7.45 19.23
C VAL A 140 -10.08 7.74 17.79
N SER A 141 -9.36 8.83 17.53
CA SER A 141 -8.89 9.17 16.17
C SER A 141 -7.92 8.11 15.63
N TRP A 142 -6.98 7.63 16.44
CA TRP A 142 -6.02 6.60 16.03
C TRP A 142 -6.67 5.23 15.88
N ILE A 143 -7.58 4.87 16.78
CA ILE A 143 -8.36 3.62 16.67
C ILE A 143 -9.20 3.64 15.40
N SER A 144 -9.86 4.76 15.10
CA SER A 144 -10.66 4.92 13.89
C SER A 144 -9.78 4.80 12.63
N LEU A 145 -8.61 5.45 12.62
CA LEU A 145 -7.65 5.32 11.51
C LEU A 145 -7.16 3.88 11.35
N PHE A 146 -6.83 3.19 12.44
CA PHE A 146 -6.47 1.77 12.40
C PHE A 146 -7.60 0.93 11.77
N LEU A 147 -8.85 1.11 12.21
CA LEU A 147 -10.00 0.40 11.67
C LEU A 147 -10.22 0.69 10.18
N MET A 148 -10.04 1.94 9.74
CA MET A 148 -10.14 2.32 8.33
C MET A 148 -9.08 1.65 7.44
N THR A 149 -7.97 1.19 8.03
CA THR A 149 -6.89 0.52 7.29
C THR A 149 -7.05 -1.00 7.23
N LEU A 150 -7.98 -1.59 7.98
CA LEU A 150 -8.22 -3.04 7.96
C LEU A 150 -8.86 -3.55 6.65
N PRO A 151 -9.87 -2.87 6.05
CA PRO A 151 -10.47 -3.32 4.80
C PRO A 151 -9.48 -3.61 3.68
N PRO A 152 -8.52 -2.72 3.33
CA PRO A 152 -7.55 -3.02 2.28
C PRO A 152 -6.61 -4.18 2.64
N VAL A 153 -6.26 -4.36 3.92
CA VAL A 153 -5.49 -5.54 4.37
C VAL A 153 -6.28 -6.81 4.13
N ILE A 154 -7.54 -6.84 4.57
CA ILE A 154 -8.42 -8.00 4.40
C ILE A 154 -8.61 -8.31 2.91
N LEU A 155 -8.89 -7.30 2.08
CA LEU A 155 -9.01 -7.47 0.63
C LEU A 155 -7.73 -8.01 -0.02
N SER A 156 -6.56 -7.57 0.44
CA SER A 156 -5.28 -8.07 -0.08
C SER A 156 -5.07 -9.57 0.17
N LEU A 157 -5.66 -10.11 1.25
CA LEU A 157 -5.62 -11.54 1.55
C LEU A 157 -6.48 -12.37 0.60
N TYR A 158 -7.48 -11.78 -0.06
CA TYR A 158 -8.36 -12.48 -1.00
C TYR A 158 -7.86 -12.46 -2.46
N ILE A 159 -6.76 -11.76 -2.75
CA ILE A 159 -6.15 -11.78 -4.08
C ILE A 159 -5.67 -13.21 -4.38
N PRO A 160 -6.06 -13.82 -5.52
CA PRO A 160 -5.63 -15.18 -5.85
C PRO A 160 -4.12 -15.26 -6.13
N ASP A 161 -3.52 -16.40 -5.80
CA ASP A 161 -2.14 -16.71 -6.21
C ASP A 161 -2.12 -17.03 -7.71
N GLY A 162 -1.02 -16.67 -8.40
CA GLY A 162 -0.84 -17.00 -9.81
C GLY A 162 -1.40 -15.99 -10.83
N LEU A 163 -1.86 -14.83 -10.38
CA LEU A 163 -2.38 -13.75 -11.25
C LEU A 163 -1.36 -13.17 -12.25
N THR A 164 -0.07 -13.43 -12.08
CA THR A 164 1.00 -12.87 -12.92
C THR A 164 1.64 -13.98 -13.76
N ARG A 165 1.58 -13.87 -15.09
CA ARG A 165 2.23 -14.81 -16.04
C ARG A 165 3.75 -14.94 -15.82
N GLU A 166 4.38 -13.96 -15.18
CA GLU A 166 5.81 -13.96 -14.84
C GLU A 166 6.26 -15.09 -13.87
N ASN A 167 5.31 -15.85 -13.29
CA ASN A 167 5.62 -17.06 -12.50
C ASN A 167 5.39 -18.36 -13.27
N LEU A 168 5.00 -18.31 -14.55
CA LEU A 168 4.94 -19.49 -15.39
C LEU A 168 6.37 -19.83 -15.82
N PRO A 169 6.80 -21.11 -15.73
CA PRO A 169 8.07 -21.53 -16.30
C PRO A 169 8.07 -21.20 -17.81
N GLU A 170 9.19 -20.69 -18.34
CA GLU A 170 9.37 -20.36 -19.77
C GLU A 170 8.96 -21.52 -20.70
N ASP A 171 9.00 -22.76 -20.20
CA ASP A 171 8.58 -23.97 -20.89
C ASP A 171 7.06 -24.03 -21.22
N SER A 172 6.23 -23.12 -20.69
CA SER A 172 4.78 -23.08 -20.95
C SER A 172 4.37 -22.27 -22.18
N GLU A 173 5.26 -21.43 -22.72
CA GLU A 173 4.98 -20.72 -23.99
C GLU A 173 5.02 -21.69 -25.20
N GLU A 174 5.79 -22.77 -25.10
CA GLU A 174 5.86 -23.81 -26.13
C GLU A 174 4.58 -24.66 -26.19
N ASP A 175 3.88 -24.83 -25.06
CA ASP A 175 2.61 -25.57 -24.97
C ASP A 175 1.41 -24.73 -25.46
N ASP A 176 1.40 -23.41 -25.25
CA ASP A 176 0.32 -22.53 -25.73
C ASP A 176 0.35 -22.33 -27.26
N ALA A 177 1.53 -22.38 -27.89
CA ALA A 177 1.67 -22.35 -29.35
C ALA A 177 1.06 -23.59 -30.03
N ASN A 178 0.99 -24.72 -29.33
CA ASN A 178 0.39 -25.97 -29.80
C ASN A 178 -1.03 -26.21 -29.26
N ASN A 179 -1.61 -25.26 -28.52
CA ASN A 179 -2.93 -25.42 -27.94
C ASN A 179 -4.03 -25.25 -29.01
N PRO A 180 -4.74 -26.33 -29.42
CA PRO A 180 -5.72 -26.27 -30.50
C PRO A 180 -6.93 -25.38 -30.17
N LEU A 181 -7.15 -25.02 -28.90
CA LEU A 181 -8.19 -24.09 -28.48
C LEU A 181 -7.84 -22.62 -28.76
N LEU A 182 -6.55 -22.27 -28.72
CA LEU A 182 -6.05 -20.93 -29.07
C LEU A 182 -6.10 -20.71 -30.58
N ALA A 183 -5.69 -21.72 -31.37
CA ALA A 183 -5.83 -21.70 -32.83
C ALA A 183 -7.29 -21.54 -33.29
N ARG A 184 -8.24 -22.14 -32.57
CA ARG A 184 -9.68 -22.03 -32.87
C ARG A 184 -10.28 -20.67 -32.48
N ARG A 185 -9.70 -19.96 -31.51
CA ARG A 185 -10.13 -18.58 -31.17
C ARG A 185 -9.64 -17.57 -32.20
N LEU A 186 -8.42 -17.75 -32.72
CA LEU A 186 -7.84 -16.90 -33.76
C LEU A 186 -8.43 -17.13 -35.16
N SER A 187 -9.14 -18.24 -35.39
CA SER A 187 -9.79 -18.53 -36.67
C SER A 187 -11.24 -18.02 -36.78
N ILE A 188 -11.76 -17.32 -35.76
CA ILE A 188 -13.13 -16.80 -35.71
C ILE A 188 -13.16 -15.26 -35.81
N GLU A 189 -12.00 -14.60 -35.81
CA GLU A 189 -11.84 -13.20 -36.25
C GLU A 189 -11.35 -13.13 -37.70
#